data_AF-A0A821EU36-F1
#
_entry.id   AF-A0A821EU36-F1
#
_cell.length_a   1.000
_cell.length_b   1.000
_cell.length_c   1.000
_cell.angle_alpha   90.00
_cell.angle_beta   90.00
_cell.angle_gamma   90.00
#
_symmetry.space_group_name_H-M   'P 1'
#
loop_
_entity.id
_entity.type
_entity.pdbx_description
1 polymer ?
#
loop_
_entity_poly.entity_id
_entity_poly.type
_entity_poly.pdbx_seq_one_letter_code
_entity_poly.pdbx_strand_id
1 'polypeptide(L)'
;MSLERQIQQESERFQTLLGRLSDTQWSEAALPKAKSHVEACRSQAHLAQEKIITFNAASEKEHKHLVDMKGHGAKHVWYKVRGKLEHRLEEQERKWLQEFEKYKEEEHHLAVLNEEICSAEKHLHQCQRSYEEFLETNVLNNAIYLLQHAHHTIAIARRELDHSLDMNTFDLFSHSAFAEIAESSHLAKARNAAAQSQRFINEAKRVYPKILDIGDLHVNQNNLVFNIMFDNIWTDMSMRKMIHEASNRISRADTLLVNILAGMKAKLQECEADRDKTNEVVKQLMAKHFSTRITMVKNIIGPPPPYSS
;
A
#
# COMPACT_ATOMS: atom_id res chain seq x y z
N MET A 1 9.46 -32.12 -22.05
CA MET A 1 10.11 -30.83 -21.68
C MET A 1 11.28 -31.13 -20.75
N SER A 2 12.44 -30.49 -20.94
CA SER A 2 13.59 -30.68 -20.04
C SER A 2 13.25 -30.22 -18.62
N LEU A 3 13.67 -30.99 -17.61
CA LEU A 3 13.48 -30.70 -16.19
C LEU A 3 13.99 -29.29 -15.82
N GLU A 4 15.08 -28.84 -16.46
CA GLU A 4 15.68 -27.52 -16.28
C GLU A 4 14.75 -26.39 -16.70
N ARG A 5 14.05 -26.52 -17.83
CA ARG A 5 13.10 -25.48 -18.29
C ARG A 5 11.90 -25.36 -17.36
N GLN A 6 11.43 -26.48 -16.82
CA GLN A 6 10.33 -26.48 -15.86
C GLN A 6 10.73 -25.82 -14.54
N ILE A 7 12.00 -25.96 -14.14
CA ILE A 7 12.55 -25.32 -12.95
C ILE A 7 12.71 -23.82 -13.16
N GLN A 8 13.24 -23.41 -14.31
CA GLN A 8 13.37 -22.00 -14.66
C GLN A 8 12.02 -21.30 -14.57
N GLN A 9 10.99 -21.90 -15.21
CA GLN A 9 9.64 -21.35 -15.27
C GLN A 9 8.96 -21.30 -13.89
N GLU A 10 9.10 -22.35 -13.08
CA GLU A 10 8.54 -22.39 -11.73
C GLU A 10 9.28 -21.45 -10.77
N SER A 11 10.59 -21.26 -10.95
CA SER A 11 11.40 -20.31 -10.18
C SER A 11 11.04 -18.86 -10.49
N GLU A 12 10.86 -18.52 -11.77
CA GLU A 12 10.39 -17.19 -12.21
C GLU A 12 8.99 -16.88 -11.66
N ARG A 13 8.07 -17.84 -11.75
CA ARG A 13 6.72 -17.72 -11.19
C ARG A 13 6.76 -17.54 -9.67
N PHE A 14 7.61 -18.30 -8.99
CA PHE A 14 7.82 -18.23 -7.56
C PHE A 14 8.36 -16.86 -7.13
N GLN A 15 9.40 -16.34 -7.81
CA GLN A 15 9.94 -15.02 -7.51
C GLN A 15 8.91 -13.91 -7.73
N THR A 16 8.10 -14.00 -8.79
CA THR A 16 7.03 -13.04 -9.06
C THR A 16 6.01 -13.00 -7.91
N LEU A 17 5.60 -14.16 -7.41
CA LEU A 17 4.60 -14.25 -6.35
C LEU A 17 5.17 -13.88 -4.98
N LEU A 18 6.42 -14.25 -4.71
CA LEU A 18 7.10 -13.89 -3.47
C LEU A 18 7.37 -12.38 -3.40
N GLY A 19 7.69 -11.74 -4.53
CA GLY A 19 7.74 -10.29 -4.65
C GLY A 19 6.39 -9.65 -4.30
N ARG A 20 5.29 -10.10 -4.92
CA ARG A 20 3.94 -9.59 -4.57
C ARG A 20 3.59 -9.76 -3.08
N LEU A 21 4.04 -10.84 -2.46
CA LEU A 21 3.78 -11.14 -1.06
C LEU A 21 4.64 -10.30 -0.10
N SER A 22 5.93 -10.14 -0.40
CA SER A 22 6.80 -9.25 0.37
C SER A 22 6.33 -7.80 0.24
N ASP A 23 5.92 -7.40 -0.95
CA ASP A 23 5.50 -6.03 -1.22
C ASP A 23 4.18 -5.72 -0.52
N THR A 24 3.30 -6.70 -0.31
CA THR A 24 2.03 -6.50 0.42
C THR A 24 2.19 -6.59 1.95
N GLN A 25 3.06 -7.46 2.47
CA GLN A 25 3.29 -7.60 3.91
C GLN A 25 4.25 -6.56 4.50
N TRP A 26 5.11 -5.96 3.67
CA TRP A 26 6.14 -5.02 4.11
C TRP A 26 6.08 -3.67 3.39
N SER A 27 5.01 -3.38 2.64
CA SER A 27 4.85 -2.17 1.79
C SER A 27 5.30 -0.88 2.48
N GLU A 28 4.88 -0.68 3.74
CA GLU A 28 5.16 0.54 4.50
C GLU A 28 6.67 0.76 4.78
N ALA A 29 7.40 -0.32 5.09
CA ALA A 29 8.84 -0.27 5.35
C ALA A 29 9.69 -0.49 4.09
N ALA A 30 9.14 -1.14 3.06
CA ALA A 30 9.80 -1.48 1.81
C ALA A 30 9.89 -0.29 0.85
N LEU A 31 8.85 0.56 0.79
CA LEU A 31 8.82 1.73 -0.08
C LEU A 31 9.99 2.72 0.16
N PRO A 32 10.29 3.16 1.40
CA PRO A 32 11.43 4.05 1.63
C PRO A 32 12.77 3.39 1.31
N LYS A 33 12.92 2.08 1.57
CA LYS A 33 14.14 1.33 1.23
C LYS A 33 14.34 1.19 -0.28
N ALA A 34 13.26 0.93 -1.03
CA ALA A 34 13.30 0.86 -2.49
C ALA A 34 13.64 2.23 -3.10
N LYS A 35 13.07 3.32 -2.58
CA LYS A 35 13.42 4.69 -2.99
C LYS A 35 14.90 5.00 -2.75
N SER A 36 15.41 4.72 -1.54
CA SER A 36 16.82 4.97 -1.23
C SER A 36 17.77 4.12 -2.09
N HIS A 37 17.36 2.91 -2.45
CA HIS A 37 18.14 2.03 -3.33
C HIS A 37 18.23 2.61 -4.76
N VAL A 38 17.12 3.06 -5.33
CA VAL A 38 17.11 3.72 -6.65
C VAL A 38 17.96 4.98 -6.64
N GLU A 39 17.87 5.80 -5.58
CA GLU A 39 18.70 7.00 -5.41
C GLU A 39 20.20 6.67 -5.32
N ALA A 40 20.57 5.60 -4.60
CA ALA A 40 21.94 5.13 -4.51
C ALA A 40 22.49 4.67 -5.88
N CYS A 41 21.73 3.85 -6.62
CA CYS A 41 22.12 3.38 -7.95
C CYS A 41 22.27 4.54 -8.94
N ARG A 42 21.32 5.50 -8.93
CA ARG A 42 21.40 6.71 -9.77
C ARG A 42 22.63 7.56 -9.46
N SER A 43 22.97 7.70 -8.18
CA SER A 43 24.17 8.43 -7.75
C SER A 43 25.45 7.75 -8.27
N GLN A 44 25.52 6.42 -8.22
CA GLN A 44 26.66 5.65 -8.75
C GLN A 44 26.75 5.75 -10.28
N ALA A 45 25.64 5.67 -11.00
CA ALA A 45 25.60 5.85 -12.45
C ALA A 45 26.05 7.25 -12.87
N HIS A 46 25.66 8.29 -12.13
CA HIS A 46 26.10 9.66 -12.39
C HIS A 46 27.62 9.81 -12.26
N LEU A 47 28.22 9.23 -11.20
CA LEU A 47 29.67 9.25 -11.00
C LEU A 47 30.41 8.52 -12.13
N ALA A 48 29.92 7.36 -12.57
CA ALA A 48 30.50 6.64 -13.70
C ALA A 48 30.40 7.45 -15.00
N GLN A 49 29.27 8.13 -15.22
CA GLN A 49 29.05 8.97 -16.39
C GLN A 49 29.96 10.20 -16.42
N GLU A 50 30.21 10.84 -15.28
CA GLU A 50 31.18 11.93 -15.16
C GLU A 50 32.61 11.48 -15.50
N LYS A 51 33.03 10.29 -15.06
CA LYS A 51 34.33 9.71 -15.43
C LYS A 51 34.45 9.49 -16.95
N ILE A 52 33.41 8.97 -17.59
CA ILE A 52 33.37 8.76 -19.05
C ILE A 52 33.47 10.11 -19.79
N ILE A 53 32.74 11.13 -19.34
CA ILE A 53 32.77 12.47 -19.96
C ILE A 53 34.16 13.10 -19.81
N THR A 54 34.76 13.03 -18.62
CA THR A 54 36.11 13.58 -18.38
C THR A 54 37.17 12.86 -19.20
N PHE A 55 37.08 11.54 -19.34
CA PHE A 55 37.95 10.76 -20.23
C PHE A 55 37.81 11.17 -21.70
N ASN A 56 36.57 11.28 -22.21
CA ASN A 56 36.32 11.69 -23.59
C ASN A 56 36.89 13.08 -23.88
N ALA A 57 36.71 14.03 -22.95
CA ALA A 57 37.26 15.37 -23.07
C ALA A 57 38.81 15.39 -23.03
N ALA A 58 39.44 14.50 -22.28
CA ALA A 58 40.90 14.34 -22.27
C ALA A 58 41.41 13.71 -23.59
N SER A 59 40.73 12.67 -24.07
CA SER A 59 41.06 11.97 -25.31
C SER A 59 40.96 12.88 -26.54
N GLU A 60 39.92 13.73 -26.63
CA GLU A 60 39.80 14.71 -27.71
C GLU A 60 40.94 15.73 -27.73
N LYS A 61 41.43 16.15 -26.54
CA LYS A 61 42.57 17.08 -26.43
C LYS A 61 43.86 16.41 -26.91
N GLU A 62 44.09 15.16 -26.52
CA GLU A 62 45.25 14.38 -26.97
C GLU A 62 45.22 14.13 -28.48
N HIS A 63 44.04 13.80 -29.03
CA HIS A 63 43.88 13.61 -30.47
C HIS A 63 44.19 14.89 -31.25
N LYS A 64 43.67 16.04 -30.82
CA LYS A 64 43.99 17.35 -31.41
C LYS A 64 45.49 17.63 -31.38
N HIS A 65 46.14 17.39 -30.23
CA HIS A 65 47.59 17.58 -30.08
C HIS A 65 48.41 16.67 -31.02
N LEU A 66 48.00 15.42 -31.20
CA LEU A 66 48.65 14.48 -32.12
C LEU A 66 48.46 14.88 -33.60
N VAL A 67 47.29 15.40 -33.97
CA VAL A 67 47.02 15.92 -35.32
C VAL A 67 47.88 17.16 -35.59
N ASP A 68 47.97 18.09 -34.64
CA ASP A 68 48.79 19.30 -34.74
C ASP A 68 50.28 18.98 -34.87
N MET A 69 50.79 17.98 -34.12
CA MET A 69 52.17 17.51 -34.24
C MET A 69 52.50 16.89 -35.61
N LYS A 70 51.51 16.31 -36.31
CA LYS A 70 51.67 15.79 -37.67
C LYS A 70 51.59 16.89 -38.74
N GLY A 71 50.89 18.00 -38.47
CA GLY A 71 50.58 19.05 -39.43
C GLY A 71 51.68 20.09 -39.70
N HIS A 72 52.63 20.31 -38.79
CA HIS A 72 53.63 21.37 -38.93
C HIS A 72 55.09 20.87 -38.85
N GLY A 73 55.83 21.00 -39.96
CA GLY A 73 57.31 21.16 -40.01
C GLY A 73 58.21 20.05 -39.45
N ALA A 74 57.67 19.01 -38.81
CA ALA A 74 58.46 18.09 -38.00
C ALA A 74 59.25 17.04 -38.79
N LYS A 75 59.04 16.90 -40.11
CA LYS A 75 59.71 15.88 -40.94
C LYS A 75 61.24 15.87 -40.76
N HIS A 76 61.87 17.03 -40.64
CA HIS A 76 63.33 17.13 -40.57
C HIS A 76 63.93 16.83 -39.17
N VAL A 77 63.14 17.02 -38.10
CA VAL A 77 63.50 16.64 -36.72
C VAL A 77 63.18 15.16 -36.47
N TRP A 78 62.12 14.67 -37.12
CA TRP A 78 61.65 13.28 -37.05
C TRP A 78 62.71 12.27 -37.53
N TYR A 79 63.43 12.58 -38.61
CA TYR A 79 64.53 11.73 -39.10
C TYR A 79 65.76 11.68 -38.15
N LYS A 80 65.98 12.70 -37.31
CA LYS A 80 67.17 12.79 -36.43
C LYS A 80 66.96 12.16 -35.04
N VAL A 81 65.71 11.99 -34.62
CA VAL A 81 65.33 11.54 -33.27
C VAL A 81 64.55 10.21 -33.29
N ARG A 82 64.37 9.62 -34.47
CA ARG A 82 63.52 8.47 -34.78
C ARG A 82 63.46 7.38 -33.69
N GLY A 83 64.59 6.83 -33.25
CA GLY A 83 64.58 5.78 -32.21
C GLY A 83 64.16 6.23 -30.79
N LYS A 84 64.46 7.48 -30.40
CA LYS A 84 63.97 8.07 -29.12
C LYS A 84 62.52 8.55 -29.20
N LEU A 85 62.01 8.74 -30.41
CA LEU A 85 60.62 9.10 -30.66
C LEU A 85 59.75 7.84 -30.71
N GLU A 86 60.22 6.78 -31.36
CA GLU A 86 59.57 5.47 -31.42
C GLU A 86 59.32 4.93 -30.00
N HIS A 87 60.34 4.93 -29.12
CA HIS A 87 60.16 4.54 -27.71
C HIS A 87 59.16 5.43 -26.96
N ARG A 88 59.15 6.74 -27.21
CA ARG A 88 58.18 7.67 -26.57
C ARG A 88 56.77 7.50 -27.11
N LEU A 89 56.64 7.11 -28.37
CA LEU A 89 55.35 6.82 -29.01
C LEU A 89 54.78 5.52 -28.46
N GLU A 90 55.59 4.46 -28.36
CA GLU A 90 55.20 3.17 -27.76
C GLU A 90 54.78 3.34 -26.28
N GLU A 91 55.49 4.17 -25.52
CA GLU A 91 55.15 4.42 -24.12
C GLU A 91 53.86 5.22 -23.96
N GLN A 92 53.57 6.14 -24.89
CA GLN A 92 52.30 6.88 -24.95
C GLN A 92 51.15 5.97 -25.42
N GLU A 93 51.39 5.13 -26.43
CA GLU A 93 50.42 4.14 -26.92
C GLU A 93 50.05 3.15 -25.82
N ARG A 94 51.03 2.67 -25.04
CA ARG A 94 50.77 1.80 -23.89
C ARG A 94 49.94 2.49 -22.81
N LYS A 95 50.23 3.75 -22.48
CA LYS A 95 49.45 4.54 -21.50
C LYS A 95 48.02 4.77 -22.00
N TRP A 96 47.88 5.13 -23.27
CA TRP A 96 46.58 5.32 -23.90
C TRP A 96 45.76 4.03 -23.91
N LEU A 97 46.38 2.89 -24.23
CA LEU A 97 45.72 1.58 -24.19
C LEU A 97 45.24 1.22 -22.78
N GLN A 98 46.05 1.48 -21.75
CA GLN A 98 45.65 1.25 -20.35
C GLN A 98 44.47 2.13 -19.93
N GLU A 99 44.49 3.42 -20.31
CA GLU A 99 43.39 4.34 -20.01
C GLU A 99 42.14 4.02 -20.83
N PHE A 100 42.29 3.53 -22.08
CA PHE A 100 41.20 3.05 -22.91
C PHE A 100 40.56 1.76 -22.38
N GLU A 101 41.36 0.85 -21.83
CA GLU A 101 40.86 -0.38 -21.19
C GLU A 101 40.03 -0.03 -19.94
N LYS A 102 40.53 0.87 -19.08
CA LYS A 102 39.75 1.41 -17.95
C LYS A 102 38.46 2.09 -18.40
N TYR A 103 38.49 2.85 -19.49
CA TYR A 103 37.29 3.46 -20.06
C TYR A 103 36.27 2.40 -20.48
N LYS A 104 36.70 1.32 -21.14
CA LYS A 104 35.83 0.22 -21.54
C LYS A 104 35.23 -0.51 -20.35
N GLU A 105 35.99 -0.67 -19.27
CA GLU A 105 35.50 -1.20 -18.00
C GLU A 105 34.42 -0.30 -17.38
N GLU A 106 34.64 1.03 -17.35
CA GLU A 106 33.66 2.00 -16.82
C GLU A 106 32.41 2.10 -17.71
N GLU A 107 32.53 1.96 -19.03
CA GLU A 107 31.40 1.89 -19.97
C GLU A 107 30.56 0.62 -19.71
N HIS A 108 31.21 -0.53 -19.50
CA HIS A 108 30.53 -1.77 -19.13
C HIS A 108 29.86 -1.66 -17.76
N HIS A 109 30.55 -1.08 -16.78
CA HIS A 109 30.03 -0.84 -15.43
C HIS A 109 28.80 0.07 -15.46
N LEU A 110 28.79 1.13 -16.29
CA LEU A 110 27.63 1.98 -16.50
C LEU A 110 26.46 1.23 -17.12
N ALA A 111 26.72 0.32 -18.07
CA ALA A 111 25.68 -0.52 -18.67
C ALA A 111 25.01 -1.44 -17.63
N VAL A 112 25.81 -2.08 -16.77
CA VAL A 112 25.32 -2.90 -15.64
C VAL A 112 24.51 -2.06 -14.66
N LEU A 113 25.03 -0.89 -14.25
CA LEU A 113 24.32 0.03 -13.36
C LEU A 113 22.97 0.49 -13.94
N ASN A 114 22.88 0.74 -15.24
CA ASN A 114 21.62 1.10 -15.88
C ASN A 114 20.61 -0.05 -15.89
N GLU A 115 21.06 -1.28 -16.08
CA GLU A 115 20.21 -2.47 -15.96
C GLU A 115 19.71 -2.64 -14.51
N GLU A 116 20.60 -2.44 -13.53
CA GLU A 116 20.25 -2.44 -12.11
C GLU A 116 19.23 -1.34 -11.78
N ILE A 117 19.41 -0.10 -12.26
CA ILE A 117 18.45 0.99 -12.11
C ILE A 117 17.08 0.59 -12.68
N CYS A 118 17.04 0.03 -13.89
CA CYS A 118 15.79 -0.39 -14.52
C CYS A 118 15.08 -1.48 -13.69
N SER A 119 15.83 -2.44 -13.15
CA SER A 119 15.27 -3.46 -12.26
C SER A 119 14.77 -2.86 -10.95
N ALA A 120 15.53 -1.96 -10.33
CA ALA A 120 15.19 -1.29 -9.09
C ALA A 120 13.95 -0.37 -9.25
N GLU A 121 13.80 0.30 -10.38
CA GLU A 121 12.61 1.12 -10.70
C GLU A 121 11.36 0.26 -10.86
N LYS A 122 11.46 -0.91 -11.52
CA LYS A 122 10.36 -1.88 -11.59
C LYS A 122 9.95 -2.35 -10.21
N HIS A 123 10.92 -2.66 -9.34
CA HIS A 123 10.65 -3.03 -7.95
C HIS A 123 9.99 -1.88 -7.17
N LEU A 124 10.44 -0.64 -7.36
CA LEU A 124 9.83 0.53 -6.73
C LEU A 124 8.37 0.71 -7.15
N HIS A 125 8.07 0.60 -8.45
CA HIS A 125 6.70 0.66 -8.95
C HIS A 125 5.81 -0.46 -8.39
N GLN A 126 6.35 -1.66 -8.26
CA GLN A 126 5.63 -2.78 -7.66
C GLN A 126 5.33 -2.51 -6.17
N CYS A 127 6.32 -2.04 -5.41
CA CYS A 127 6.15 -1.65 -4.01
C CYS A 127 5.12 -0.52 -3.83
N GLN A 128 5.11 0.47 -4.74
CA GLN A 128 4.11 1.55 -4.74
C GLN A 128 2.70 1.00 -4.89
N ARG A 129 2.49 0.13 -5.88
CA ARG A 129 1.18 -0.48 -6.13
C ARG A 129 0.67 -1.28 -4.93
N SER A 130 1.54 -2.08 -4.33
CA SER A 130 1.17 -2.86 -3.13
C SER A 130 0.92 -1.98 -1.90
N TYR A 131 1.58 -0.82 -1.79
CA TYR A 131 1.28 0.16 -0.75
C TYR A 131 -0.08 0.83 -0.95
N GLU A 132 -0.45 1.16 -2.18
CA GLU A 132 -1.78 1.69 -2.50
C GLU A 132 -2.89 0.69 -2.15
N GLU A 133 -2.72 -0.58 -2.52
CA GLU A 133 -3.66 -1.67 -2.16
C GLU A 133 -3.80 -1.83 -0.64
N PHE A 134 -2.69 -1.70 0.11
CA PHE A 134 -2.70 -1.71 1.58
C PHE A 134 -3.45 -0.50 2.16
N LEU A 135 -3.21 0.70 1.63
CA LEU A 135 -3.92 1.90 2.06
C LEU A 135 -5.43 1.78 1.82
N GLU A 136 -5.85 1.28 0.66
CA GLU A 136 -7.27 1.05 0.37
C GLU A 136 -7.91 0.08 1.36
N THR A 137 -7.21 -1.01 1.69
CA THR A 137 -7.68 -2.00 2.68
C THR A 137 -7.81 -1.38 4.07
N ASN A 138 -6.85 -0.56 4.50
CA ASN A 138 -6.90 0.13 5.78
C ASN A 138 -8.02 1.17 5.85
N VAL A 139 -8.23 1.94 4.79
CA VAL A 139 -9.34 2.89 4.68
C VAL A 139 -10.68 2.16 4.82
N LEU A 140 -10.81 0.99 4.17
CA LEU A 140 -12.00 0.17 4.26
C LEU A 140 -12.22 -0.39 5.68
N ASN A 141 -11.16 -0.88 6.34
CA ASN A 141 -11.20 -1.34 7.73
C ASN A 141 -11.63 -0.23 8.71
N ASN A 142 -11.03 0.95 8.58
CA ASN A 142 -11.39 2.11 9.40
C ASN A 142 -12.86 2.51 9.20
N ALA A 143 -13.34 2.51 7.96
CA ALA A 143 -14.74 2.80 7.67
C ALA A 143 -15.69 1.73 8.25
N ILE A 144 -15.34 0.44 8.17
CA ILE A 144 -16.11 -0.65 8.81
C ILE A 144 -16.16 -0.46 10.32
N TYR A 145 -15.04 -0.15 10.96
CA TYR A 145 -14.96 0.10 12.40
C TYR A 145 -15.90 1.25 12.81
N LEU A 146 -15.82 2.39 12.14
CA LEU A 146 -16.69 3.54 12.40
C LEU A 146 -18.17 3.21 12.21
N LEU A 147 -18.52 2.48 11.15
CA LEU A 147 -19.90 2.03 10.92
C LEU A 147 -20.38 1.02 11.97
N GLN A 148 -19.52 0.14 12.49
CA GLN A 148 -19.88 -0.76 13.59
C GLN A 148 -20.17 0.02 14.88
N HIS A 149 -19.42 1.07 15.16
CA HIS A 149 -19.71 1.98 16.27
C HIS A 149 -21.01 2.76 16.05
N ALA A 150 -21.28 3.20 14.82
CA ALA A 150 -22.56 3.81 14.45
C ALA A 150 -23.75 2.85 14.67
N HIS A 151 -23.61 1.58 14.28
CA HIS A 151 -24.61 0.54 14.50
C HIS A 151 -24.88 0.33 15.99
N HIS A 152 -23.82 0.19 16.78
CA HIS A 152 -23.95 -0.03 18.23
C HIS A 152 -24.68 1.13 18.92
N THR A 153 -24.36 2.37 18.55
CA THR A 153 -24.99 3.57 19.11
C THR A 153 -26.44 3.73 18.64
N ILE A 154 -26.79 3.34 17.40
CA ILE A 154 -28.18 3.24 16.94
C ILE A 154 -28.97 2.23 17.75
N ALA A 155 -28.38 1.06 18.04
CA ALA A 155 -29.05 0.02 18.83
C ALA A 155 -29.34 0.50 20.27
N ILE A 156 -28.43 1.27 20.87
CA ILE A 156 -28.67 1.94 22.15
C ILE A 156 -29.82 2.94 22.02
N ALA A 157 -29.79 3.80 21.00
CA ALA A 157 -30.84 4.80 20.78
C ALA A 157 -32.22 4.15 20.63
N ARG A 158 -32.32 3.06 19.87
CA ARG A 158 -33.56 2.29 19.70
C ARG A 158 -34.08 1.74 21.03
N ARG A 159 -33.20 1.10 21.81
CA ARG A 159 -33.56 0.56 23.12
C ARG A 159 -34.08 1.65 24.05
N GLU A 160 -33.43 2.80 24.11
CA GLU A 160 -33.86 3.92 24.96
C GLU A 160 -35.20 4.53 24.49
N LEU A 161 -35.48 4.56 23.18
CA LEU A 161 -36.81 4.93 22.67
C LEU A 161 -37.88 3.90 23.04
N ASP A 162 -37.57 2.61 22.99
CA ASP A 162 -38.50 1.55 23.40
C ASP A 162 -38.83 1.68 24.90
N HIS A 163 -37.81 1.91 25.75
CA HIS A 163 -38.03 2.21 27.17
C HIS A 163 -38.87 3.48 27.38
N SER A 164 -38.67 4.51 26.56
CA SER A 164 -39.48 5.73 26.61
C SER A 164 -40.94 5.46 26.25
N LEU A 165 -41.24 4.58 25.28
CA LEU A 165 -42.60 4.18 24.93
C LEU A 165 -43.28 3.37 26.04
N ASP A 166 -42.52 2.48 26.69
CA ASP A 166 -43.01 1.69 27.82
C ASP A 166 -43.34 2.60 29.02
N MET A 167 -42.48 3.58 29.32
CA MET A 167 -42.70 4.55 30.39
C MET A 167 -43.85 5.52 30.09
N ASN A 168 -43.98 6.00 28.84
CA ASN A 168 -45.12 6.80 28.39
C ASN A 168 -46.43 6.02 28.53
N THR A 169 -46.41 4.72 28.22
CA THR A 169 -47.57 3.85 28.42
C THR A 169 -47.91 3.69 29.89
N PHE A 170 -46.91 3.55 30.77
CA PHE A 170 -47.12 3.48 32.21
C PHE A 170 -47.67 4.79 32.80
N ASP A 171 -47.19 5.95 32.32
CA ASP A 171 -47.64 7.27 32.79
C ASP A 171 -49.12 7.51 32.51
N LEU A 172 -49.61 7.10 31.33
CA LEU A 172 -51.02 7.17 30.95
C LEU A 172 -51.95 6.43 31.95
N PHE A 173 -51.43 5.41 32.65
CA PHE A 173 -52.18 4.66 33.66
C PHE A 173 -51.89 5.10 35.10
N SER A 174 -50.71 5.66 35.38
CA SER A 174 -50.21 5.94 36.73
C SER A 174 -50.35 7.42 37.15
N HIS A 175 -50.43 8.36 36.20
CA HIS A 175 -50.46 9.82 36.45
C HIS A 175 -49.35 10.28 37.41
N SER A 176 -48.16 9.68 37.32
CA SER A 176 -47.11 9.85 38.32
C SER A 176 -45.96 10.68 37.77
N ALA A 177 -45.65 11.80 38.42
CA ALA A 177 -44.53 12.69 38.06
C ALA A 177 -43.15 11.99 37.93
N PHE A 178 -43.00 10.79 38.51
CA PHE A 178 -41.79 9.97 38.34
C PHE A 178 -41.65 9.37 36.92
N ALA A 179 -42.75 9.05 36.26
CA ALA A 179 -42.75 8.47 34.91
C ALA A 179 -42.35 9.51 33.86
N GLU A 180 -42.80 10.76 34.01
CA GLU A 180 -42.38 11.91 33.17
C GLU A 180 -40.86 12.17 33.25
N ILE A 181 -40.28 12.13 34.46
CA ILE A 181 -38.83 12.32 34.65
C ILE A 181 -38.03 11.18 34.00
N ALA A 182 -38.53 9.95 34.12
CA ALA A 182 -37.91 8.78 33.50
C ALA A 182 -37.99 8.84 31.96
N GLU A 183 -39.13 9.22 31.39
CA GLU A 183 -39.32 9.39 29.95
C GLU A 183 -38.34 10.43 29.38
N SER A 184 -38.27 11.62 30.00
CA SER A 184 -37.34 12.67 29.59
C SER A 184 -35.88 12.22 29.63
N SER A 185 -35.50 11.43 30.64
CA SER A 185 -34.16 10.85 30.76
C SER A 185 -33.85 9.87 29.62
N HIS A 186 -34.78 8.97 29.31
CA HIS A 186 -34.63 8.00 28.21
C HIS A 186 -34.58 8.69 26.84
N LEU A 187 -35.40 9.71 26.60
CA LEU A 187 -35.36 10.51 25.37
C LEU A 187 -34.04 11.28 25.22
N ALA A 188 -33.50 11.83 26.31
CA ALA A 188 -32.21 12.50 26.30
C ALA A 188 -31.07 11.53 25.95
N LYS A 189 -31.10 10.30 26.49
CA LYS A 189 -30.12 9.24 26.15
C LYS A 189 -30.25 8.81 24.69
N ALA A 190 -31.47 8.56 24.22
CA ALA A 190 -31.74 8.20 22.83
C ALA A 190 -31.20 9.26 21.86
N ARG A 191 -31.43 10.54 22.16
CA ARG A 191 -30.91 11.67 21.38
C ARG A 191 -29.39 11.70 21.35
N ASN A 192 -28.75 11.57 22.51
CA ASN A 192 -27.28 11.60 22.60
C ASN A 192 -26.67 10.45 21.79
N ALA A 193 -27.25 9.25 21.90
CA ALA A 193 -26.81 8.08 21.14
C ALA A 193 -27.03 8.25 19.62
N ALA A 194 -28.18 8.79 19.19
CA ALA A 194 -28.44 9.08 17.79
C ALA A 194 -27.47 10.13 17.21
N ALA A 195 -27.20 11.21 17.95
CA ALA A 195 -26.24 12.23 17.56
C ALA A 195 -24.80 11.66 17.47
N GLN A 196 -24.43 10.77 18.38
CA GLN A 196 -23.14 10.09 18.33
C GLN A 196 -23.03 9.18 17.11
N SER A 197 -24.08 8.42 16.79
CA SER A 197 -24.11 7.60 15.58
C SER A 197 -23.97 8.43 14.31
N GLN A 198 -24.65 9.58 14.23
CA GLN A 198 -24.53 10.49 13.09
C GLN A 198 -23.09 11.01 12.91
N ARG A 199 -22.38 11.29 14.01
CA ARG A 199 -20.96 11.68 13.95
C ARG A 199 -20.10 10.56 13.36
N PHE A 200 -20.28 9.32 13.81
CA PHE A 200 -19.56 8.16 13.26
C PHE A 200 -19.86 7.93 11.78
N ILE A 201 -21.12 8.08 11.35
CA ILE A 201 -21.50 7.97 9.93
C ILE A 201 -20.83 9.06 9.09
N ASN A 202 -20.83 10.31 9.57
CA ASN A 202 -20.19 11.42 8.88
C ASN A 202 -18.67 11.24 8.79
N GLU A 203 -18.04 10.71 9.85
CA GLU A 203 -16.62 10.37 9.86
C GLU A 203 -16.31 9.22 8.89
N ALA A 204 -17.12 8.16 8.90
CA ALA A 204 -16.99 7.05 7.96
C ALA A 204 -17.10 7.52 6.51
N LYS A 205 -18.03 8.43 6.19
CA LYS A 205 -18.17 9.05 4.86
C LYS A 205 -16.96 9.90 4.48
N ARG A 206 -16.35 10.60 5.43
CA ARG A 206 -15.13 11.37 5.19
C ARG A 206 -13.95 10.47 4.82
N VAL A 207 -13.84 9.32 5.49
CA VAL A 207 -12.80 8.31 5.23
C VAL A 207 -13.07 7.55 3.94
N TYR A 208 -14.32 7.18 3.67
CA TYR A 208 -14.74 6.45 2.48
C TYR A 208 -15.95 7.12 1.81
N PRO A 209 -15.75 8.06 0.87
CA PRO A 209 -16.83 8.84 0.24
C PRO A 209 -17.84 8.02 -0.57
N LYS A 210 -17.55 6.73 -0.84
CA LYS A 210 -18.43 5.82 -1.59
C LYS A 210 -19.57 5.24 -0.75
N ILE A 211 -19.64 5.53 0.56
CA ILE A 211 -20.74 5.09 1.43
C ILE A 211 -22.03 5.79 1.01
N LEU A 212 -23.11 5.01 0.82
CA LEU A 212 -24.43 5.54 0.51
C LEU A 212 -24.94 6.44 1.64
N ASP A 213 -25.72 7.47 1.31
CA ASP A 213 -26.34 8.30 2.33
C ASP A 213 -27.38 7.50 3.13
N ILE A 214 -27.20 7.46 4.46
CA ILE A 214 -28.09 6.75 5.41
C ILE A 214 -29.24 7.67 5.86
N GLY A 215 -29.22 8.95 5.45
CA GLY A 215 -30.17 9.96 5.90
C GLY A 215 -29.77 10.57 7.24
N ASP A 216 -30.52 11.59 7.67
CA ASP A 216 -30.28 12.28 8.94
C ASP A 216 -30.96 11.53 10.11
N LEU A 217 -30.18 11.19 11.13
CA LEU A 217 -30.63 10.55 12.37
C LEU A 217 -31.20 11.55 13.39
N HIS A 218 -31.57 12.76 12.96
CA HIS A 218 -32.02 13.81 13.84
C HIS A 218 -33.28 13.41 14.63
N VAL A 219 -33.16 13.35 15.96
CA VAL A 219 -34.27 13.27 16.90
C VAL A 219 -34.69 14.70 17.24
N ASN A 220 -35.80 15.16 16.63
CA ASN A 220 -36.34 16.52 16.81
C ASN A 220 -36.55 16.84 18.30
N GLN A 221 -35.84 17.85 18.82
CA GLN A 221 -36.10 18.40 20.17
C GLN A 221 -37.06 19.58 20.18
N ASN A 222 -37.32 20.20 19.03
CA ASN A 222 -37.80 21.58 18.97
C ASN A 222 -39.24 21.84 19.42
N ASN A 223 -39.88 20.93 20.18
CA ASN A 223 -41.17 21.19 20.82
C ASN A 223 -41.44 20.38 22.10
N LEU A 224 -40.50 19.60 22.64
CA LEU A 224 -40.81 18.71 23.76
C LEU A 224 -40.97 19.47 25.09
N VAL A 225 -40.00 20.34 25.42
CA VAL A 225 -39.98 21.05 26.71
C VAL A 225 -41.10 22.12 26.81
N PHE A 226 -41.58 22.66 25.69
CA PHE A 226 -42.64 23.68 25.68
C PHE A 226 -44.06 23.09 25.65
N ASN A 227 -44.24 21.87 25.12
CA ASN A 227 -45.55 21.19 25.08
C ASN A 227 -45.87 20.39 26.35
N ILE A 228 -44.86 19.94 27.11
CA ILE A 228 -45.03 19.24 28.40
C ILE A 228 -45.67 20.15 29.46
N MET A 229 -45.59 21.48 29.32
CA MET A 229 -46.18 22.41 30.27
C MET A 229 -47.69 22.69 30.07
N PHE A 230 -48.35 22.24 28.98
CA PHE A 230 -49.64 22.83 28.58
C PHE A 230 -50.83 21.95 28.11
N ASP A 231 -50.86 20.60 28.10
CA ASP A 231 -52.13 19.83 28.23
C ASP A 231 -52.00 18.29 28.28
N ASN A 232 -52.69 17.64 29.23
CA ASN A 232 -52.48 16.24 29.68
C ASN A 232 -53.06 15.09 28.82
N ILE A 233 -53.66 15.32 27.64
CA ILE A 233 -54.23 14.21 26.81
C ILE A 233 -53.85 14.32 25.33
N TRP A 234 -53.86 15.52 24.75
CA TRP A 234 -53.48 15.73 23.34
C TRP A 234 -51.95 15.74 23.13
N THR A 235 -51.20 16.19 24.13
CA THR A 235 -49.74 16.22 24.11
C THR A 235 -49.16 14.81 24.15
N ASP A 236 -49.76 13.89 24.89
CA ASP A 236 -49.26 12.52 25.04
C ASP A 236 -49.42 11.71 23.74
N MET A 237 -50.57 11.82 23.06
CA MET A 237 -50.78 11.19 21.76
C MET A 237 -49.86 11.77 20.67
N SER A 238 -49.54 13.07 20.75
CA SER A 238 -48.57 13.74 19.88
C SER A 238 -47.13 13.27 20.18
N MET A 239 -46.76 13.16 21.45
CA MET A 239 -45.43 12.73 21.88
C MET A 239 -45.17 11.28 21.48
N ARG A 240 -46.14 10.39 21.71
CA ARG A 240 -46.09 9.01 21.25
C ARG A 240 -45.95 8.90 19.73
N LYS A 241 -46.65 9.72 18.94
CA LYS A 241 -46.47 9.77 17.48
C LYS A 241 -45.04 10.19 17.12
N MET A 242 -44.49 11.21 17.78
CA MET A 242 -43.10 11.64 17.55
C MET A 242 -42.09 10.55 17.91
N ILE A 243 -42.28 9.85 19.03
CA ILE A 243 -41.41 8.75 19.47
C ILE A 243 -41.50 7.57 18.48
N HIS A 244 -42.70 7.22 18.00
CA HIS A 244 -42.87 6.20 16.96
C HIS A 244 -42.22 6.62 15.63
N GLU A 245 -42.38 7.87 15.21
CA GLU A 245 -41.70 8.37 14.01
C GLU A 245 -40.18 8.31 14.14
N ALA A 246 -39.63 8.72 15.29
CA ALA A 246 -38.20 8.63 15.58
C ALA A 246 -37.73 7.17 15.58
N SER A 247 -38.44 6.27 16.25
CA SER A 247 -38.12 4.84 16.29
C SER A 247 -38.16 4.20 14.90
N ASN A 248 -39.15 4.56 14.07
CA ASN A 248 -39.23 4.11 12.68
C ASN A 248 -38.06 4.62 11.83
N ARG A 249 -37.66 5.89 12.00
CA ARG A 249 -36.49 6.45 11.29
C ARG A 249 -35.19 5.75 11.69
N ILE A 250 -34.98 5.56 13.01
CA ILE A 250 -33.81 4.86 13.54
C ILE A 250 -33.78 3.41 13.04
N SER A 251 -34.92 2.71 13.04
CA SER A 251 -35.01 1.32 12.56
C SER A 251 -34.71 1.18 11.06
N ARG A 252 -35.13 2.14 10.23
CA ARG A 252 -34.77 2.17 8.81
C ARG A 252 -33.28 2.40 8.63
N ALA A 253 -32.71 3.37 9.35
CA ALA A 253 -31.29 3.66 9.29
C ALA A 253 -30.44 2.48 9.77
N ASP A 254 -30.88 1.78 10.82
CA ASP A 254 -30.28 0.54 11.33
C ASP A 254 -30.23 -0.53 10.22
N THR A 255 -31.35 -0.77 9.55
CA THR A 255 -31.44 -1.75 8.45
C THR A 255 -30.51 -1.38 7.29
N LEU A 256 -30.48 -0.11 6.89
CA LEU A 256 -29.59 0.38 5.83
C LEU A 256 -28.11 0.20 6.22
N LEU A 257 -27.78 0.55 7.46
CA LEU A 257 -26.42 0.47 7.97
C LEU A 257 -25.94 -0.97 8.06
N VAL A 258 -26.78 -1.91 8.50
CA VAL A 258 -26.49 -3.35 8.48
C VAL A 258 -26.20 -3.84 7.05
N ASN A 259 -27.00 -3.42 6.07
CA ASN A 259 -26.79 -3.80 4.67
C ASN A 259 -25.46 -3.25 4.12
N ILE A 260 -25.15 -1.97 4.43
CA ILE A 260 -23.88 -1.35 4.04
C ILE A 260 -22.69 -2.07 4.70
N LEU A 261 -22.78 -2.34 5.99
CA LEU A 261 -21.75 -3.09 6.74
C LEU A 261 -21.53 -4.48 6.15
N ALA A 262 -22.59 -5.21 5.81
CA ALA A 262 -22.49 -6.52 5.19
C ALA A 262 -21.77 -6.43 3.82
N GLY A 263 -22.14 -5.47 2.98
CA GLY A 263 -21.48 -5.25 1.69
C GLY A 263 -20.01 -4.85 1.81
N MET A 264 -19.66 -4.00 2.78
CA MET A 264 -18.28 -3.60 3.03
C MET A 264 -17.44 -4.74 3.60
N LYS A 265 -17.99 -5.54 4.51
CA LYS A 265 -17.32 -6.75 5.03
C LYS A 265 -17.10 -7.80 3.95
N ALA A 266 -18.07 -8.00 3.06
CA ALA A 266 -17.91 -8.91 1.93
C ALA A 266 -16.75 -8.47 1.01
N LYS A 267 -16.65 -7.16 0.71
CA LYS A 267 -15.52 -6.61 -0.05
C LYS A 267 -14.19 -6.79 0.67
N LEU A 268 -14.14 -6.57 1.99
CA LEU A 268 -12.94 -6.81 2.77
C LEU A 268 -12.51 -8.28 2.69
N GLN A 269 -13.46 -9.19 2.89
CA GLN A 269 -13.21 -10.63 2.84
C GLN A 269 -12.75 -11.09 1.46
N GLU A 270 -13.27 -10.49 0.38
CA GLU A 270 -12.79 -10.76 -0.98
C GLU A 270 -11.32 -10.35 -1.13
N CYS A 271 -10.95 -9.14 -0.69
CA CYS A 271 -9.56 -8.67 -0.70
C CYS A 271 -8.63 -9.55 0.16
N GLU A 272 -9.08 -9.95 1.35
CA GLU A 272 -8.33 -10.83 2.25
C GLU A 272 -8.18 -12.24 1.67
N ALA A 273 -9.25 -12.79 1.08
CA ALA A 273 -9.22 -14.11 0.45
C ALA A 273 -8.29 -14.14 -0.75
N ASP A 274 -8.25 -13.07 -1.56
CA ASP A 274 -7.30 -12.97 -2.66
C ASP A 274 -5.86 -12.86 -2.16
N ARG A 275 -5.62 -12.11 -1.09
CA ARG A 275 -4.32 -12.08 -0.41
C ARG A 275 -3.93 -13.48 0.10
N ASP A 276 -4.84 -14.20 0.75
CA ASP A 276 -4.55 -15.53 1.30
C ASP A 276 -4.34 -16.59 0.21
N LYS A 277 -5.09 -16.53 -0.89
CA LYS A 277 -4.82 -17.35 -2.08
C LYS A 277 -3.41 -17.09 -2.59
N THR A 278 -2.99 -15.83 -2.72
CA THR A 278 -1.62 -15.52 -3.15
C THR A 278 -0.58 -16.04 -2.15
N ASN A 279 -0.85 -15.92 -0.84
CA ASN A 279 0.00 -16.47 0.21
C ASN A 279 0.17 -17.99 0.11
N GLU A 280 -0.93 -18.71 -0.12
CA GLU A 280 -0.90 -20.16 -0.21
C GLU A 280 -0.19 -20.63 -1.48
N VAL A 281 -0.44 -19.98 -2.63
CA VAL A 281 0.28 -20.29 -3.88
C VAL A 281 1.78 -20.07 -3.70
N VAL A 282 2.20 -19.02 -2.99
CA VAL A 282 3.63 -18.80 -2.66
C VAL A 282 4.18 -19.95 -1.82
N LYS A 283 3.50 -20.37 -0.75
CA LYS A 283 3.95 -21.48 0.11
C LYS A 283 4.08 -22.79 -0.67
N GLN A 284 3.11 -23.09 -1.53
CA GLN A 284 3.14 -24.30 -2.36
C GLN A 284 4.31 -24.27 -3.35
N LEU A 285 4.55 -23.11 -3.99
CA LEU A 285 5.70 -22.94 -4.85
C LEU A 285 7.03 -23.01 -4.08
N MET A 286 7.10 -22.50 -2.83
CA MET A 286 8.28 -22.70 -1.95
C MET A 286 8.58 -24.18 -1.77
N ALA A 287 7.56 -24.94 -1.35
CA ALA A 287 7.70 -26.37 -1.09
C ALA A 287 8.10 -27.13 -2.37
N LYS A 288 7.48 -26.79 -3.50
CA LYS A 288 7.80 -27.39 -4.81
C LYS A 288 9.24 -27.08 -5.21
N HIS A 289 9.63 -25.81 -5.22
CA HIS A 289 10.98 -25.38 -5.59
C HIS A 289 12.06 -25.99 -4.67
N PHE A 290 11.80 -26.06 -3.37
CA PHE A 290 12.68 -26.73 -2.41
C PHE A 290 12.78 -28.23 -2.69
N SER A 291 11.66 -28.91 -2.93
CA SER A 291 11.65 -30.34 -3.26
C SER A 291 12.42 -30.64 -4.55
N THR A 292 12.27 -29.78 -5.57
CA THR A 292 12.95 -29.94 -6.85
C THR A 292 14.46 -29.74 -6.70
N ARG A 293 14.90 -28.77 -5.89
CA ARG A 293 16.32 -28.59 -5.55
C ARG A 293 16.88 -29.80 -4.82
N ILE A 294 16.17 -30.37 -3.84
CA ILE A 294 16.60 -31.59 -3.15
C ILE A 294 16.76 -32.76 -4.14
N THR A 295 15.80 -32.96 -5.05
CA THR A 295 15.88 -34.02 -6.06
C THR A 295 17.06 -33.82 -7.00
N MET A 296 17.36 -32.60 -7.41
CA MET A 296 18.56 -32.30 -8.20
C MET A 296 19.85 -32.61 -7.44
N VAL A 297 19.96 -32.16 -6.19
CA VAL A 297 21.13 -32.43 -5.34
C VAL A 297 21.33 -33.95 -5.17
N LYS A 298 20.25 -34.71 -4.97
CA LYS A 298 20.30 -36.19 -4.91
C LYS A 298 20.66 -36.87 -6.24
N ASN A 299 20.35 -36.25 -7.37
CA ASN A 299 20.69 -36.79 -8.69
C ASN A 299 22.13 -36.44 -9.10
N ILE A 300 22.70 -35.34 -8.56
CA ILE A 300 24.08 -34.90 -8.81
C ILE A 300 25.05 -35.60 -7.84
N ILE A 301 24.67 -35.69 -6.57
CA ILE A 301 25.41 -36.40 -5.53
C ILE A 301 24.96 -37.86 -5.57
N GLY A 302 25.69 -38.71 -6.28
CA GLY A 302 25.45 -40.17 -6.25
C GLY A 302 25.43 -40.72 -4.81
N PRO A 303 24.92 -41.95 -4.59
CA PRO A 303 24.81 -42.53 -3.25
C PRO A 303 26.17 -42.48 -2.53
N PRO A 304 26.18 -42.18 -1.22
CA PRO A 304 27.43 -42.08 -0.46
C PRO A 304 28.22 -43.39 -0.62
N PRO A 305 29.56 -43.32 -0.81
CA PRO A 305 30.37 -44.52 -0.99
C PRO A 305 30.17 -45.45 0.21
N PRO A 306 30.05 -46.78 -0.01
CA PRO A 306 29.83 -47.72 1.08
C PRO A 306 30.94 -47.58 2.10
N TYR A 307 30.58 -47.36 3.36
CA TYR A 307 31.54 -47.33 4.46
C TYR A 307 32.25 -48.67 4.49
N SER A 308 33.54 -48.66 4.16
CA SER A 308 34.43 -49.80 4.35
C SER A 308 34.61 -50.00 5.85
N SER A 309 33.86 -50.97 6.39
CA SER A 309 33.99 -51.52 7.75
C SER A 309 35.32 -52.21 7.97
#